data_AF-A0A962YGM7-F1
#
_entry.id   AF-A0A962YGM7-F1
#
_cell.length_a   1.000
_cell.length_b   1.000
_cell.length_c   1.000
_cell.angle_alpha   90.00
_cell.angle_beta   90.00
_cell.angle_gamma   90.00
#
_symmetry.space_group_name_H-M   'P 1'
#
loop_
_entity.id
_entity.type
_entity.pdbx_description
1 polymer ?
#
loop_
_entity_poly.entity_id
_entity_poly.type
_entity_poly.pdbx_seq_one_letter_code
_entity_poly.pdbx_strand_id
1 'polypeptide(L)'
;LFRYSALTFNGHRIHYDRPYATDTEGYPGLVVHGPLIATLLLDALRRNNPKANVASFSFRAVSPLFDINPFAVCGRPDAENKSIHLWARDADGYLTMDARACYSTP
;
A
#
# COMPACT_ATOMS: atom_id res chain seq x y z
N LEU A 1 3.50 7.65 -10.00
CA LEU A 1 3.59 6.22 -10.32
C LEU A 1 4.79 5.87 -11.21
N PHE A 2 5.03 6.58 -12.33
CA PHE A 2 6.20 6.35 -13.20
C PHE A 2 7.55 6.21 -12.46
N ARG A 3 7.87 7.12 -11.53
CA ARG A 3 9.13 7.05 -10.74
C ARG A 3 9.25 5.77 -9.91
N TYR A 4 8.14 5.28 -9.35
CA TYR A 4 8.15 4.03 -8.58
C TYR A 4 8.40 2.83 -9.51
N SER A 5 7.72 2.78 -10.66
CA SER A 5 8.00 1.79 -11.72
C SER A 5 9.48 1.76 -12.13
N ALA A 6 10.09 2.93 -12.35
CA ALA A 6 11.51 3.01 -12.69
C ALA A 6 12.41 2.53 -11.54
N LEU A 7 12.14 2.94 -10.30
CA LEU A 7 12.93 2.57 -9.12
C LEU A 7 12.88 1.06 -8.83
N THR A 8 11.71 0.43 -9.01
CA THR A 8 11.51 -0.99 -8.71
C THR A 8 11.63 -1.89 -9.94
N PHE A 9 12.07 -1.35 -11.08
CA PHE A 9 12.11 -2.06 -12.37
C PHE A 9 10.78 -2.76 -12.71
N ASN A 10 9.65 -2.15 -12.34
CA ASN A 10 8.33 -2.68 -12.64
C ASN A 10 7.78 -2.00 -13.91
N GLY A 11 7.99 -2.67 -15.04
CA GLY A 11 7.58 -2.23 -16.38
C GLY A 11 6.13 -2.53 -16.74
N HIS A 12 5.25 -2.89 -15.81
CA HIS A 12 3.85 -3.15 -16.15
C HIS A 12 3.13 -1.84 -16.50
N ARG A 13 2.61 -1.75 -17.74
CA ARG A 13 2.08 -0.51 -18.32
C ARG A 13 0.88 0.09 -17.59
N ILE A 14 0.06 -0.75 -16.93
CA ILE A 14 -1.07 -0.30 -16.08
C ILE A 14 -0.70 0.74 -15.02
N HIS A 15 0.58 0.84 -14.65
CA HIS A 15 1.07 1.76 -13.63
C HIS A 15 1.51 3.13 -14.16
N TYR A 16 1.74 3.30 -15.45
CA TYR A 16 2.33 4.54 -15.99
C TYR A 16 1.85 4.95 -17.38
N ASP A 17 1.19 4.06 -18.12
CA ASP A 17 0.65 4.31 -19.45
C ASP A 17 -0.88 4.38 -19.34
N ARG A 18 -1.42 5.60 -19.33
CA ARG A 18 -2.86 5.82 -19.10
C ARG A 18 -3.70 5.26 -20.25
N PRO A 19 -3.44 5.56 -21.53
CA PRO A 19 -4.20 4.97 -22.64
C PRO A 19 -4.20 3.43 -22.60
N TYR A 20 -3.07 2.81 -22.26
CA TYR A 20 -3.05 1.36 -22.08
C TYR A 20 -3.95 0.91 -20.92
N ALA A 21 -3.81 1.54 -19.75
CA ALA A 21 -4.60 1.18 -18.57
C ALA A 21 -6.11 1.35 -18.79
N THR A 22 -6.54 2.42 -19.47
CA THR A 22 -7.96 2.73 -19.67
C THR A 22 -8.53 2.03 -20.89
N ASP A 23 -7.88 2.13 -22.05
CA ASP A 23 -8.49 1.75 -23.32
C ASP A 23 -8.19 0.30 -23.69
N THR A 24 -7.09 -0.27 -23.19
CA THR A 24 -6.72 -1.68 -23.43
C THR A 24 -7.16 -2.59 -22.29
N GLU A 25 -6.91 -2.19 -21.04
CA GLU A 25 -7.18 -3.02 -19.85
C GLU A 25 -8.53 -2.70 -19.17
N GLY A 26 -9.18 -1.60 -19.57
CA GLY A 26 -10.51 -1.23 -19.06
C GLY A 26 -10.52 -0.67 -17.63
N TYR A 27 -9.37 -0.32 -17.06
CA TYR A 27 -9.32 0.31 -15.74
C TYR A 27 -9.77 1.77 -15.80
N PRO A 28 -10.38 2.32 -14.73
CA PRO A 28 -10.78 3.73 -14.71
C PRO A 28 -9.60 4.72 -14.63
N GLY A 29 -8.39 4.24 -14.34
CA GLY A 29 -7.19 5.06 -14.23
C GLY A 29 -5.92 4.20 -14.08
N LEU A 30 -4.79 4.82 -13.74
CA LEU A 30 -3.57 4.08 -13.48
C LEU A 30 -3.69 3.30 -12.19
N VAL A 31 -3.37 2.02 -12.23
CA VAL A 31 -3.37 1.16 -11.04
C VAL A 31 -2.18 1.53 -10.16
N VAL A 32 -2.42 1.81 -8.89
CA VAL A 32 -1.36 2.07 -7.91
C VAL A 32 -0.67 0.75 -7.55
N HIS A 33 0.67 0.72 -7.54
CA HIS A 33 1.41 -0.49 -7.20
C HIS A 33 1.08 -0.98 -5.79
N GLY A 34 0.76 -2.27 -5.65
CA GLY A 34 0.65 -2.91 -4.33
C GLY A 34 1.88 -2.65 -3.42
N PRO A 35 3.11 -2.84 -3.92
CA PRO A 35 4.33 -2.51 -3.18
C PRO A 35 4.46 -1.03 -2.77
N LEU A 36 3.92 -0.09 -3.56
CA LEU A 36 3.90 1.33 -3.19
C LEU A 36 2.96 1.55 -2.00
N ILE A 37 1.76 0.97 -2.04
CA ILE A 37 0.81 1.02 -0.92
C ILE A 37 1.44 0.42 0.35
N ALA A 38 2.08 -0.74 0.21
CA ALA A 38 2.80 -1.40 1.31
C ALA A 38 3.92 -0.52 1.88
N THR A 39 4.66 0.19 1.02
CA THR A 39 5.70 1.15 1.42
C THR A 39 5.09 2.32 2.22
N LEU A 40 3.94 2.85 1.79
CA LEU A 40 3.24 3.93 2.48
C LEU A 40 2.69 3.48 3.85
N LEU A 41 2.24 2.24 3.98
CA LEU A 41 1.81 1.68 5.26
C LEU A 41 2.98 1.59 6.26
N LEU A 42 4.16 1.12 5.81
CA LEU A 42 5.37 1.12 6.64
C LEU A 42 5.84 2.53 7.00
N ASP A 43 5.79 3.48 6.06
CA ASP A 43 6.15 4.87 6.36
C ASP A 43 5.18 5.50 7.39
N ALA A 44 3.88 5.23 7.25
CA ALA A 44 2.88 5.66 8.23
C ALA A 44 3.13 5.06 9.62
N LEU A 45 3.43 3.76 9.70
CA LEU A 45 3.86 3.11 10.96
C LEU A 45 5.05 3.83 11.56
N ARG A 46 6.11 4.05 10.78
CA ARG A 46 7.36 4.66 11.26
C ARG A 46 7.16 6.10 11.74
N ARG A 47 6.35 6.90 11.05
CA ARG A 47 6.03 8.28 11.49
C ARG A 47 5.27 8.32 12.81
N ASN A 48 4.36 7.37 13.04
CA ASN A 48 3.55 7.32 14.25
C ASN A 48 4.25 6.57 15.40
N ASN A 49 5.18 5.67 15.10
CA ASN A 49 5.99 4.93 16.08
C ASN A 49 7.48 4.96 15.70
N PRO A 50 8.20 6.09 15.88
CA PRO A 50 9.59 6.23 15.42
C PRO A 50 10.59 5.28 16.08
N LYS A 51 10.24 4.73 17.25
CA LYS A 51 11.05 3.75 18.00
C LYS A 51 10.71 2.30 17.66
N ALA A 52 9.72 2.06 16.79
CA ALA A 52 9.34 0.71 16.39
C ALA A 52 10.49 0.04 15.63
N ASN A 53 10.92 -1.12 16.13
CA ASN A 53 11.79 -2.02 15.39
C ASN A 53 10.93 -3.11 14.74
N VAL A 54 10.65 -2.98 13.44
CA VAL A 54 9.79 -3.93 12.71
C VAL A 54 10.61 -5.17 12.34
N ALA A 55 10.26 -6.33 12.89
CA ALA A 55 10.91 -7.61 12.60
C ALA A 55 10.38 -8.26 11.33
N SER A 56 9.06 -8.16 11.12
CA SER A 56 8.39 -8.74 9.96
C SER A 56 7.25 -7.85 9.52
N PHE A 57 7.01 -7.86 8.22
CA PHE A 57 5.92 -7.14 7.59
C PHE A 57 5.34 -7.99 6.47
N SER A 58 4.05 -8.29 6.57
CA SER A 58 3.29 -9.00 5.54
C SER A 58 2.13 -8.14 5.07
N PHE A 59 1.79 -8.27 3.79
CA PHE A 59 0.67 -7.55 3.20
C PHE A 59 -0.01 -8.40 2.12
N ARG A 60 -1.28 -8.10 1.87
CA ARG A 60 -2.11 -8.74 0.86
C ARG A 60 -2.96 -7.67 0.18
N ALA A 61 -2.85 -7.58 -1.14
CA ALA A 61 -3.74 -6.77 -1.95
C ALA A 61 -5.15 -7.40 -1.93
N VAL A 62 -6.18 -6.57 -1.70
CA VAL A 62 -7.58 -6.99 -1.61
C VAL A 62 -8.37 -6.46 -2.81
N SER A 63 -8.17 -5.19 -3.16
CA SER A 63 -8.76 -4.53 -4.33
C SER A 63 -7.84 -3.41 -4.84
N PRO A 64 -7.95 -2.99 -6.11
CA PRO A 64 -7.05 -2.00 -6.68
C PRO A 64 -7.34 -0.59 -6.15
N LEU A 65 -6.29 0.21 -6.03
CA LEU A 65 -6.38 1.67 -5.95
C LEU A 65 -6.02 2.28 -7.29
N PHE A 66 -6.66 3.40 -7.62
CA PHE A 66 -6.42 4.15 -8.85
C PHE A 66 -5.96 5.57 -8.55
N ASP A 67 -5.21 6.17 -9.47
CA ASP A 67 -4.65 7.51 -9.32
C ASP A 67 -5.66 8.67 -9.42
N ILE A 68 -6.94 8.34 -9.61
CA ILE A 68 -8.04 9.30 -9.80
C ILE A 68 -8.77 9.66 -8.50
N ASN A 69 -8.54 8.93 -7.41
CA ASN A 69 -9.22 9.14 -6.14
C ASN A 69 -8.24 9.17 -4.96
N PRO A 70 -8.55 9.91 -3.89
CA PRO A 70 -7.79 9.81 -2.64
C PRO A 70 -7.99 8.43 -2.00
N PHE A 71 -7.05 8.07 -1.14
CA PHE A 71 -7.13 6.88 -0.31
C PHE A 71 -6.49 7.18 1.05
N ALA A 72 -6.80 6.38 2.06
CA ALA A 72 -6.20 6.50 3.37
C ALA A 72 -5.33 5.29 3.69
N VAL A 73 -4.19 5.54 4.32
CA VAL A 73 -3.40 4.53 5.03
C VAL A 73 -3.73 4.60 6.52
N CYS A 74 -3.94 3.46 7.13
CA CYS A 74 -4.46 3.34 8.48
C CYS A 74 -3.67 2.30 9.26
N GLY A 75 -3.71 2.42 10.58
CA GLY A 75 -3.03 1.50 11.47
C GLY A 75 -3.67 1.46 12.84
N ARG A 76 -3.66 0.28 13.46
CA ARG A 76 -4.12 0.06 14.83
C ARG A 76 -3.15 -0.89 15.54
N PRO A 77 -2.54 -0.46 16.67
CA PRO A 77 -1.74 -1.34 17.50
C PRO A 77 -2.57 -2.54 18.00
N ASP A 78 -1.93 -3.70 18.02
CA ASP A 78 -2.42 -4.95 18.60
C ASP A 78 -1.48 -5.31 19.76
N ALA A 79 -1.83 -4.79 20.94
CA ALA A 79 -0.98 -4.84 22.14
C ALA A 79 -0.77 -6.28 22.64
N GLU A 80 -1.75 -7.16 22.45
CA GLU A 80 -1.68 -8.56 22.89
C GLU A 80 -0.65 -9.35 22.08
N ASN A 81 -0.57 -9.07 20.77
CA ASN A 81 0.25 -9.85 19.85
C ASN A 81 1.59 -9.18 19.48
N LYS A 82 1.98 -8.09 20.18
CA LYS A 82 3.17 -7.28 19.83
C LYS A 82 3.21 -6.94 18.34
N SER A 83 2.05 -6.63 17.77
CA SER A 83 1.91 -6.37 16.34
C SER A 83 1.12 -5.09 16.08
N ILE A 84 1.09 -4.67 14.82
CA ILE A 84 0.23 -3.60 14.34
C ILE A 84 -0.52 -4.15 13.13
N HIS A 85 -1.84 -4.00 13.16
CA HIS A 85 -2.66 -4.15 11.96
C HIS A 85 -2.63 -2.85 11.17
N LEU A 86 -2.27 -2.94 9.89
CA LEU A 86 -2.17 -1.83 8.96
C LEU A 86 -3.08 -2.12 7.77
N TRP A 87 -3.70 -1.09 7.22
CA TRP A 87 -4.52 -1.27 6.02
C TRP A 87 -4.61 0.00 5.19
N ALA A 88 -4.87 -0.15 3.90
CA ALA A 88 -5.30 0.95 3.03
C ALA A 88 -6.78 0.81 2.71
N ARG A 89 -7.46 1.95 2.58
CA ARG A 89 -8.85 2.02 2.14
C ARG A 89 -9.03 3.09 1.07
N ASP A 90 -9.92 2.85 0.12
CA ASP A 90 -10.27 3.80 -0.93
C ASP A 90 -11.10 4.99 -0.41
N ALA A 91 -11.55 5.86 -1.33
CA ALA A 91 -12.35 7.03 -1.02
C ALA A 91 -13.72 6.70 -0.41
N ASP A 92 -14.27 5.54 -0.73
CA ASP A 92 -15.56 5.04 -0.21
C ASP A 92 -15.39 4.25 1.09
N GLY A 93 -14.14 4.01 1.50
CA GLY A 93 -13.78 3.35 2.74
C GLY A 93 -13.62 1.83 2.63
N TYR A 94 -13.66 1.25 1.43
CA TYR A 94 -13.45 -0.17 1.22
C TYR A 94 -11.97 -0.55 1.38
N LEU A 95 -11.74 -1.74 1.94
CA LEU A 95 -10.40 -2.28 2.15
C LEU A 95 -9.72 -2.62 0.82
N THR A 96 -8.54 -2.04 0.59
CA THR A 96 -7.76 -2.27 -0.65
C THR A 96 -6.45 -3.00 -0.42
N MET A 97 -5.86 -2.83 0.77
CA MET A 97 -4.65 -3.54 1.21
C MET A 97 -4.80 -3.89 2.68
N ASP A 98 -4.55 -5.15 3.02
CA ASP A 98 -4.47 -5.61 4.41
C ASP A 98 -3.01 -5.94 4.74
N ALA A 99 -2.52 -5.56 5.92
CA ALA A 99 -1.13 -5.78 6.30
C ALA A 99 -0.95 -5.95 7.81
N ARG A 100 0.12 -6.64 8.19
CA ARG A 100 0.53 -6.81 9.59
C ARG A 100 2.02 -6.58 9.73
N ALA A 101 2.40 -5.78 10.73
CA ALA A 101 3.78 -5.62 11.16
C ALA A 101 3.96 -6.20 12.55
N CYS A 102 5.00 -6.98 12.79
CA CYS A 102 5.37 -7.46 14.13
C CYS A 102 6.66 -6.79 14.59
N TYR A 103 6.74 -6.45 15.87
CA TYR A 103 7.96 -5.87 16.43
C TYR A 103 9.00 -6.94 16.77
N SER A 104 10.27 -6.58 16.68
CA SER A 104 11.36 -7.36 17.27
C SER A 104 11.21 -7.36 18.79
N THR A 105 11.34 -8.51 19.43
CA THR A 105 11.66 -8.55 20.86
C THR A 105 13.06 -7.97 21.07
N PRO A 106 13.25 -7.12 22.09
CA PRO A 106 14.59 -6.65 22.47
C PRO A 106 15.48 -7.81 22.92
#